data_AF-A0A7X9IMT0-F1
#
_entry.id   AF-A0A7X9IMT0-F1
#
_cell.length_a   1.000
_cell.length_b   1.000
_cell.length_c   1.000
_cell.angle_alpha   90.00
_cell.angle_beta   90.00
_cell.angle_gamma   90.00
#
_symmetry.space_group_name_H-M   'P 1'
#
loop_
_entity.id
_entity.type
_entity.pdbx_description
1 polymer ?
#
loop_
_entity_poly.entity_id
_entity_poly.type
_entity_poly.pdbx_seq_one_letter_code
_entity_poly.pdbx_strand_id
1 'polypeptide(L)' 'MKIKYLDGRRLYLAFLAGGQAVIKDFAYLNKINVYPVPDGDTGTNLA' A
#
# COMPACT_ATOMS: atom_id res chain seq x y z
N MET A 1 17.64 3.16 -12.17
CA MET A 1 17.14 4.18 -13.12
C MET A 1 16.15 5.06 -12.38
N LYS A 2 16.32 6.40 -12.35
CA LYS A 2 15.35 7.31 -11.73
C LYS A 2 14.24 7.65 -12.72
N ILE A 3 12.98 7.56 -12.30
CA ILE A 3 11.82 7.98 -13.10
C ILE A 3 11.82 9.52 -13.13
N LYS A 4 11.91 10.11 -14.32
CA LYS A 4 11.96 11.58 -14.51
C LYS A 4 10.60 12.24 -14.75
N TYR A 5 9.60 11.47 -15.15
CA TYR A 5 8.25 11.97 -15.46
C TYR A 5 7.18 10.91 -15.18
N LEU A 6 5.97 11.37 -14.84
CA LEU A 6 4.80 10.55 -14.60
C LEU A 6 3.76 10.88 -15.67
N ASP A 7 3.49 9.93 -16.56
CA ASP A 7 2.37 9.98 -17.50
C ASP A 7 1.22 9.10 -16.99
N GLY A 8 0.06 9.14 -17.67
CA GLY A 8 -1.12 8.38 -17.26
C GLY A 8 -0.89 6.87 -17.20
N ARG A 9 -0.12 6.31 -18.13
CA ARG A 9 0.20 4.87 -18.14
C ARG A 9 1.05 4.49 -16.94
N ARG A 10 2.05 5.30 -16.59
CA ARG A 10 2.89 5.06 -15.42
C ARG A 10 2.14 5.23 -14.12
N LEU A 11 1.24 6.21 -14.03
CA LEU A 11 0.37 6.36 -12.87
C LEU A 11 -0.52 5.13 -12.69
N TYR A 12 -1.13 4.63 -13.76
CA TYR A 12 -1.94 3.41 -13.73
C TYR A 12 -1.13 2.20 -13.25
N LEU A 13 0.06 1.99 -13.81
CA LEU A 13 0.92 0.87 -13.41
C LEU A 13 1.44 1.01 -11.97
N ALA A 14 1.74 2.23 -11.53
CA ALA A 14 2.13 2.50 -10.15
C ALA A 14 1.01 2.20 -9.17
N PHE A 15 -0.23 2.57 -9.52
CA PHE A 15 -1.40 2.27 -8.70
C PHE A 15 -1.66 0.75 -8.61
N LEU A 16 -1.57 0.04 -9.74
CA LEU A 16 -1.72 -1.41 -9.77
C LEU A 16 -0.64 -2.11 -8.93
N ALA A 17 0.63 -1.74 -9.12
CA ALA A 17 1.75 -2.31 -8.37
C ALA A 17 1.68 -1.95 -6.88
N GLY A 18 1.25 -0.74 -6.55
CA GLY A 18 1.03 -0.29 -5.18
C GLY A 18 -0.05 -1.09 -4.47
N GLY A 19 -1.20 -1.31 -5.11
CA GLY A 19 -2.26 -2.15 -4.56
C GLY A 19 -1.79 -3.60 -4.33
N GLN A 20 -1.05 -4.18 -5.27
CA GLN A 20 -0.46 -5.51 -5.09
C GLN A 20 0.54 -5.56 -3.91
N ALA A 21 1.33 -4.50 -3.71
CA ALA A 21 2.24 -4.41 -2.58
C ALA A 21 1.49 -4.34 -1.24
N VAL A 22 0.42 -3.56 -1.17
CA VAL A 22 -0.46 -3.50 0.01
C VAL A 22 -1.04 -4.87 0.35
N ILE A 23 -1.60 -5.58 -0.64
CA ILE A 23 -2.15 -6.93 -0.45
C ILE A 23 -1.06 -7.90 0.02
N LYS A 24 0.13 -7.83 -0.57
CA LYS A 24 1.27 -8.69 -0.19
C LYS A 24 1.69 -8.46 1.26
N ASP A 25 1.67 -7.21 1.72
CA ASP A 25 2.10 -6.83 3.06
C ASP A 25 0.92 -6.76 4.06
N PHE A 26 -0.28 -7.22 3.70
CA PHE A 26 -1.51 -7.16 4.50
C PHE A 26 -1.30 -7.52 5.98
N ALA A 27 -0.70 -8.69 6.25
CA ALA A 27 -0.49 -9.17 7.61
C ALA A 27 0.58 -8.37 8.38
N TYR A 28 1.51 -7.73 7.67
CA TYR A 28 2.45 -6.79 8.27
C TYR A 28 1.74 -5.48 8.59
N LEU A 29 0.96 -4.94 7.65
CA LEU A 29 0.21 -3.69 7.79
C LEU A 29 -0.77 -3.75 8.97
N ASN A 30 -1.49 -4.87 9.17
CA ASN A 30 -2.33 -5.05 10.35
C ASN A 30 -1.57 -4.90 11.68
N LYS A 31 -0.23 -5.06 11.72
CA LYS A 31 0.55 -4.99 12.96
C LYS A 31 1.15 -3.60 13.24
N ILE A 32 1.17 -2.68 12.27
CA ILE A 32 1.95 -1.44 12.42
C ILE A 32 1.17 -0.32 13.11
N ASN A 33 -0.16 -0.29 13.00
CA ASN A 33 -0.96 0.70 13.69
C ASN A 33 -1.18 0.28 15.14
N VAL A 34 -0.54 1.00 16.06
CA VAL A 34 -0.60 0.73 17.51
C VAL A 34 -1.18 1.89 18.30
N TYR A 35 -1.71 2.92 17.63
CA TYR A 35 -2.27 4.12 18.25
C TYR A 35 -3.69 4.42 17.75
N PRO A 36 -4.64 4.83 18.62
CA PRO A 36 -4.57 4.79 20.09
C PRO A 36 -4.72 3.38 20.66
N VAL A 37 -5.22 2.44 19.85
CA VAL A 37 -5.45 1.03 20.20
C VAL A 37 -4.98 0.17 19.02
N PRO A 38 -4.29 -0.95 19.24
CA PRO A 38 -3.95 -1.91 18.19
C PRO A 38 -5.18 -2.76 17.83
N ASP A 39 -6.01 -2.27 16.91
CA ASP A 39 -7.21 -2.93 16.39
C ASP A 39 -6.92 -3.97 15.28
N GLY A 40 -5.71 -3.93 14.73
CA GLY A 40 -5.25 -4.97 13.82
C GLY A 40 -5.87 -4.89 12.43
N ASP A 41 -6.40 -3.73 12.03
CA ASP A 41 -7.26 -3.59 10.86
C ASP A 41 -6.64 -2.77 9.70
N THR A 42 -5.41 -2.28 9.86
CA THR A 42 -4.83 -1.34 8.89
C THR A 42 -4.64 -1.93 7.50
N GLY A 43 -4.22 -3.19 7.40
CA GLY A 43 -4.22 -3.94 6.14
C GLY A 43 -5.62 -4.14 5.57
N THR A 44 -6.62 -4.40 6.43
CA THR A 44 -8.03 -4.51 6.04
C THR A 44 -8.57 -3.20 5.43
N ASN A 45 -8.19 -2.06 5.98
CA ASN A 45 -8.62 -0.74 5.49
C ASN A 45 -7.93 -0.31 4.18
N LEU A 46 -6.80 -0.92 3.84
CA LEU A 46 -6.01 -0.56 2.66
C LEU A 46 -6.18 -1.53 1.46
N ALA A 47 -6.61 -2.77 1.70
CA ALA A 47 -6.71 -3.84 0.70
C ALA A 47 -7.96 -3.76 -0.20
#